data_AF-A0A926TVS4-F1
#
_entry.id   AF-A0A926TVS4-F1
#
_cell.length_a   1.000
_cell.length_b   1.000
_cell.length_c   1.000
_cell.angle_alpha   90.00
_cell.angle_beta   90.00
_cell.angle_gamma   90.00
#
_symmetry.space_group_name_H-M   'P 1'
#
loop_
_entity.id
_entity.type
_entity.pdbx_description
1 polymer ?
#
loop_
_entity_poly.entity_id
_entity_poly.type
_entity_poly.pdbx_seq_one_letter_code
_entity_poly.pdbx_strand_id
1 'polypeptide(L)'
;MAQQGIAVVLCGISELDQLVEDYGLLDWFPHLYSFGSLEVKDFIATLNTIEEQYLRLPEASRLSEGQNLQTLALKTHSYIGKLIKIIQVATLRSLEKGFQKIDGKVLEKAAAKYGVPYKPPALTYLQASSPSGSTQSPQPALPPTSEPEGQPSE
;
A
#
# COMPACT_ATOMS: atom_id res chain seq x y z
N MET A 1 25.30 37.28 -21.47
CA MET A 1 23.84 37.31 -21.28
C MET A 1 23.49 36.16 -20.36
N ALA A 2 23.04 36.43 -19.14
CA ALA A 2 22.64 35.37 -18.22
C ALA A 2 21.26 34.85 -18.64
N GLN A 3 21.19 33.62 -19.15
CA GLN A 3 19.90 32.95 -19.31
C GLN A 3 19.34 32.73 -17.90
N GLN A 4 18.25 33.43 -17.57
CA GLN A 4 17.46 33.11 -16.39
C GLN A 4 16.75 31.79 -16.67
N GLY A 5 17.34 30.69 -16.22
CA GLY A 5 16.74 29.36 -16.33
C GLY A 5 15.46 29.29 -15.50
N ILE A 6 14.42 28.66 -16.06
CA ILE A 6 13.19 28.35 -15.33
C ILE A 6 13.47 27.15 -14.43
N ALA A 7 13.26 27.30 -13.13
CA ALA A 7 13.29 26.17 -12.21
C ALA A 7 12.01 25.34 -12.38
N VAL A 8 12.16 24.07 -12.76
CA VAL A 8 11.06 23.12 -12.88
C VAL A 8 11.11 22.16 -11.70
N VAL A 9 9.99 22.05 -10.98
CA VAL A 9 9.82 21.09 -9.89
C VAL A 9 8.73 20.11 -10.28
N LEU A 10 9.07 18.83 -10.30
CA LEU A 10 8.13 17.74 -10.51
C LEU A 10 7.68 17.20 -9.14
N CYS A 11 6.37 17.03 -8.97
CA CYS A 11 5.78 16.49 -7.75
C CYS A 11 4.70 15.48 -8.14
N GLY A 12 4.78 14.27 -7.58
CA GLY A 12 3.87 13.20 -7.92
C GLY A 12 4.04 12.00 -7.01
N ILE A 13 3.47 10.90 -7.49
CA ILE A 13 3.57 9.57 -6.88
C ILE A 13 4.58 8.73 -7.65
N SER A 14 4.85 7.50 -7.21
CA SER A 14 5.81 6.57 -7.81
C SER A 14 5.69 6.42 -9.34
N GLU A 15 4.48 6.57 -9.87
CA GLU A 15 4.16 6.51 -11.29
C GLU A 15 4.77 7.67 -12.09
N LEU A 16 4.98 8.83 -11.45
CA LEU A 16 5.69 9.95 -12.06
C LEU A 16 7.18 9.64 -12.18
N ASP A 17 7.79 9.01 -11.16
CA ASP A 17 9.20 8.64 -11.20
C ASP A 17 9.47 7.65 -12.34
N GLN A 18 8.59 6.65 -12.50
CA GLN A 18 8.62 5.70 -13.63
C GLN A 18 8.49 6.42 -14.97
N LEU A 19 7.53 7.35 -15.08
CA LEU A 19 7.35 8.11 -16.32
C LEU A 19 8.59 8.94 -16.68
N VAL A 20 9.21 9.59 -15.69
CA VAL A 20 10.42 10.40 -15.89
C VAL A 20 11.61 9.51 -16.29
N GLU A 21 11.73 8.33 -15.71
CA GLU A 21 12.71 7.30 -16.09
C GLU A 21 12.49 6.81 -17.53
N ASP A 22 11.25 6.50 -17.91
CA ASP A 22 10.88 6.03 -19.25
C ASP A 22 11.26 7.03 -20.37
N TYR A 23 11.23 8.33 -20.05
CA TYR A 23 11.67 9.40 -20.97
C TYR A 23 13.17 9.73 -20.87
N GLY A 24 13.94 9.06 -20.00
CA GLY A 24 15.36 9.32 -19.80
C GLY A 24 15.66 10.69 -19.19
N LEU A 25 14.72 11.24 -18.42
CA LEU A 25 14.82 12.59 -17.86
C LEU A 25 15.31 12.61 -16.41
N LEU A 26 15.54 11.46 -15.77
CA LEU A 26 15.99 11.38 -14.38
C LEU A 26 17.28 12.18 -14.13
N ASP A 27 18.24 12.11 -15.06
CA ASP A 27 19.52 12.82 -14.95
C ASP A 27 19.38 14.36 -14.98
N TRP A 28 18.22 14.87 -15.41
CA TRP A 28 17.95 16.31 -15.45
C TRP A 28 17.46 16.84 -14.09
N PHE A 29 17.10 15.94 -13.17
CA PHE A 29 16.63 16.25 -11.82
C PHE A 29 17.62 15.71 -10.79
N PRO A 30 18.71 16.44 -10.48
CA PRO A 30 19.79 15.95 -9.60
C PRO A 30 19.36 15.73 -8.14
N HIS A 31 18.17 16.20 -7.77
CA HIS A 31 17.64 16.07 -6.42
C HIS A 31 16.25 15.44 -6.46
N LEU A 32 16.17 14.20 -6.02
CA LEU A 32 14.93 13.46 -5.81
C LEU A 32 14.62 13.43 -4.31
N TYR A 33 13.41 13.85 -3.95
CA TYR A 33 12.91 13.78 -2.57
C TYR A 33 11.68 12.91 -2.52
N SER A 34 11.70 11.87 -1.68
CA SER A 34 10.51 11.06 -1.41
C SER A 34 9.91 11.46 -0.06
N PHE A 35 8.60 11.67 -0.04
CA PHE A 35 7.86 11.86 1.19
C PHE A 35 7.51 10.47 1.76
N GLY A 36 8.34 10.02 2.70
CA GLY A 36 8.14 8.77 3.43
C GLY A 36 7.04 8.85 4.50
N SER A 37 6.90 7.75 5.24
CA SER A 37 6.11 7.73 6.46
C SER A 37 6.72 8.64 7.52
N LEU A 38 5.89 9.34 8.29
CA LEU A 38 6.37 10.12 9.43
C LEU A 38 6.96 9.20 10.51
N GLU A 39 8.10 9.60 11.08
CA GLU A 39 8.62 8.97 12.29
C GLU A 39 7.64 9.16 13.45
N VAL A 40 7.72 8.31 14.47
CA VAL A 40 6.75 8.30 15.59
C VAL A 40 6.66 9.67 16.27
N LYS A 41 7.79 10.34 16.49
CA LYS A 41 7.82 11.66 17.15
C LYS A 41 7.12 12.71 16.30
N ASP A 42 7.41 12.77 15.01
CA ASP A 42 6.82 13.73 14.08
C ASP A 42 5.35 13.43 13.81
N PHE A 43 4.97 12.15 13.82
CA PHE A 43 3.59 11.70 13.71
C PHE A 43 2.76 12.19 14.91
N ILE A 44 3.25 12.00 16.13
CA ILE A 44 2.60 12.50 17.36
C ILE A 44 2.51 14.03 17.35
N ALA A 45 3.61 14.72 17.00
CA ALA A 45 3.63 16.18 16.91
C ALA A 45 2.63 16.70 15.86
N THR A 46 2.51 16.01 14.73
CA THR A 46 1.54 16.32 13.68
C THR A 46 0.11 16.12 14.18
N LEU A 47 -0.18 15.04 14.89
CA LEU A 47 -1.50 14.79 15.48
C LEU A 47 -1.90 15.86 16.50
N ASN A 48 -0.99 16.22 17.40
CA ASN A 48 -1.20 17.32 18.36
C ASN A 48 -1.50 18.63 17.63
N THR A 49 -0.70 18.94 16.61
CA THR A 49 -0.88 20.14 15.80
C THR A 49 -2.23 20.15 15.10
N ILE A 50 -2.64 19.02 14.49
CA ILE A 50 -3.96 18.88 13.84
C ILE A 50 -5.08 19.12 14.85
N GLU A 51 -4.98 18.53 16.04
CA GLU A 51 -6.01 18.63 17.06
C GLU A 51 -6.16 20.04 17.62
N GLU A 52 -5.04 20.67 18.01
CA GLU A 52 -5.01 21.97 18.66
C GLU A 52 -5.21 23.14 17.70
N GLN A 53 -4.64 23.06 16.49
CA GLN A 53 -4.61 24.20 15.57
C GLN A 53 -5.64 24.12 14.45
N TYR A 54 -5.93 22.92 13.95
CA TYR A 54 -6.75 22.76 12.75
C TYR A 54 -8.18 22.32 13.06
N LEU A 55 -8.36 21.32 13.93
CA LEU A 55 -9.66 20.80 14.26
C LEU A 55 -10.41 21.70 15.24
N ARG A 56 -9.73 22.11 16.33
CA ARG A 56 -10.29 23.01 17.35
C ARG A 56 -11.71 22.64 17.78
N LEU A 57 -11.95 21.34 17.98
CA LEU A 57 -13.25 20.84 18.38
C LEU A 57 -13.56 21.24 19.83
N PRO A 58 -14.85 21.38 20.21
CA PRO A 58 -15.21 21.77 21.57
C PRO A 58 -14.68 20.83 22.65
N GLU A 59 -14.56 19.53 22.34
CA GLU A 59 -13.91 18.54 23.20
C GLU A 59 -12.67 17.95 22.52
N ALA A 60 -11.63 17.71 23.33
CA ALA A 60 -10.45 16.98 22.89
C ALA A 60 -10.81 15.55 22.47
N SER A 61 -10.40 15.19 21.27
CA SER A 61 -10.53 13.86 20.66
C SER A 61 -9.39 12.91 21.08
N ARG A 62 -8.27 13.46 21.57
CA ARG A 62 -7.05 12.75 21.99
C ARG A 62 -6.52 11.85 20.88
N LEU A 63 -6.26 12.43 19.71
CA LEU A 63 -5.81 11.71 18.52
C LEU A 63 -4.39 11.18 18.67
N SER A 64 -3.55 11.88 19.42
CA SER A 64 -2.15 11.54 19.69
C SER A 64 -1.96 10.56 20.86
N GLU A 65 -3.05 10.02 21.42
CA GLU A 65 -3.00 9.17 22.59
C GLU A 65 -3.76 7.85 22.41
N GLY A 66 -3.37 6.85 23.20
CA GLY A 66 -4.13 5.61 23.39
C GLY A 66 -4.49 4.87 22.10
N GLN A 67 -5.75 4.43 22.03
CA GLN A 67 -6.25 3.63 20.92
C GLN A 67 -6.37 4.41 19.60
N ASN A 68 -6.63 5.73 19.67
CA ASN A 68 -6.73 6.58 18.48
C ASN A 68 -5.37 6.69 17.79
N LEU A 69 -4.30 6.91 18.56
CA LEU A 69 -2.93 6.92 18.04
C LEU A 69 -2.58 5.60 17.36
N GLN A 70 -2.83 4.46 18.03
CA GLN A 70 -2.55 3.14 17.46
C GLN A 70 -3.35 2.89 16.17
N THR A 71 -4.63 3.24 16.18
CA THR A 71 -5.51 3.09 15.00
C THR A 71 -4.98 3.92 13.83
N LEU A 72 -4.64 5.18 14.08
CA LEU A 72 -4.11 6.07 13.05
C LEU A 72 -2.75 5.61 12.55
N ALA A 73 -1.81 5.24 13.42
CA ALA A 73 -0.48 4.77 13.02
C ALA A 73 -0.58 3.49 12.17
N LEU A 74 -1.31 2.48 12.63
CA LEU A 74 -1.45 1.20 11.94
C LEU A 74 -2.20 1.31 10.61
N LYS A 75 -3.26 2.11 10.57
CA LYS A 75 -4.10 2.25 9.36
C LYS A 75 -3.55 3.27 8.38
N THR A 76 -2.71 4.20 8.79
CA THR A 76 -2.10 5.15 7.83
C THR A 76 -0.71 4.72 7.40
N HIS A 77 -0.08 3.77 8.10
CA HIS A 77 1.37 3.54 8.05
C HIS A 77 2.16 4.86 8.20
N SER A 78 1.64 5.76 9.03
CA SER A 78 2.15 7.12 9.25
C SER A 78 2.28 8.01 8.00
N TYR A 79 1.59 7.69 6.90
CA TYR A 79 1.53 8.56 5.73
C TYR A 79 0.55 9.72 5.95
N ILE A 80 1.07 10.95 5.85
CA ILE A 80 0.32 12.18 6.13
C ILE A 80 -0.92 12.34 5.24
N GLY A 81 -0.84 11.96 3.95
CA GLY A 81 -1.99 12.05 3.04
C GLY A 81 -3.17 11.17 3.48
N LYS A 82 -2.89 9.93 3.90
CA LYS A 82 -3.91 9.02 4.44
C LYS A 82 -4.44 9.51 5.78
N LEU A 83 -3.55 10.03 6.62
CA LEU A 83 -3.89 10.58 7.92
C LEU A 83 -4.91 11.72 7.78
N ILE A 84 -4.60 12.73 6.98
CA ILE A 84 -5.49 13.87 6.73
C ILE A 84 -6.84 13.39 6.21
N LYS A 85 -6.85 12.45 5.26
CA LYS A 85 -8.10 11.93 4.70
C LYS A 85 -8.98 11.25 5.75
N ILE A 86 -8.40 10.40 6.59
CA ILE A 86 -9.13 9.70 7.65
C ILE A 86 -9.68 10.69 8.67
N ILE A 87 -8.84 11.63 9.14
CA ILE A 87 -9.24 12.63 10.13
C ILE A 87 -10.39 13.47 9.60
N GLN A 88 -10.30 14.02 8.38
CA GLN A 88 -11.37 14.83 7.78
C GLN A 88 -12.72 14.09 7.75
N VAL A 89 -12.71 12.83 7.29
CA VAL A 89 -13.94 12.03 7.21
C VAL A 89 -14.47 11.68 8.59
N ALA A 90 -13.60 11.35 9.55
CA ALA A 90 -13.99 11.04 10.91
C ALA A 90 -14.58 12.26 11.64
N THR A 91 -13.98 13.43 11.46
CA THR A 91 -14.47 14.71 12.00
C THR A 91 -15.86 15.01 11.48
N LEU A 92 -16.02 15.06 10.15
CA LEU A 92 -17.31 15.39 9.53
C LEU A 92 -18.42 14.45 10.03
N ARG A 93 -18.18 13.14 10.02
CA ARG A 93 -19.16 12.14 10.49
C ARG A 93 -19.44 12.20 11.98
N SER A 94 -18.49 12.67 12.78
CA SER A 94 -18.70 12.82 14.22
C SER A 94 -19.59 14.03 14.50
N LEU A 95 -19.31 15.16 13.82
CA LEU A 95 -20.11 16.38 13.89
C LEU A 95 -21.53 16.18 13.37
N GLU A 96 -21.70 15.46 12.25
CA GLU A 96 -23.03 15.10 11.70
C GLU A 96 -23.89 14.30 12.70
N LYS A 97 -23.25 13.56 13.61
CA LYS A 97 -23.93 12.79 14.67
C LYS A 97 -24.14 13.57 15.96
N GLY A 98 -23.77 14.85 15.99
CA GLY A 98 -23.88 15.71 17.17
C GLY A 98 -22.77 15.51 18.20
N PHE A 99 -21.68 14.80 17.87
CA PHE A 99 -20.55 14.69 18.78
C PHE A 99 -19.71 15.98 18.76
N GLN A 100 -19.15 16.34 19.91
CA GLN A 100 -18.28 17.50 20.08
C GLN A 100 -16.79 17.18 19.94
N LYS A 101 -16.47 15.92 19.60
CA LYS A 101 -15.14 15.40 19.33
C LYS A 101 -15.22 14.30 18.27
N ILE A 102 -14.07 13.88 17.76
CA ILE A 102 -13.99 12.67 16.96
C ILE A 102 -14.26 11.46 17.87
N ASP A 103 -15.35 10.76 17.62
CA ASP A 103 -15.67 9.53 18.33
C ASP A 103 -14.77 8.38 17.84
N GLY A 104 -14.25 7.59 18.79
CA GLY A 104 -13.32 6.50 18.49
C GLY A 104 -13.89 5.44 17.53
N LYS A 105 -15.20 5.12 17.63
CA LYS A 105 -15.84 4.16 16.70
C LYS A 105 -16.02 4.76 15.32
N VAL A 106 -16.26 6.07 15.23
CA VAL A 106 -16.33 6.78 13.95
C VAL A 106 -14.95 6.82 13.29
N LEU A 107 -13.89 7.10 14.07
CA LEU A 107 -12.51 7.09 13.62
C LEU A 107 -12.10 5.72 13.10
N GLU A 108 -12.38 4.66 13.85
CA GLU A 108 -12.05 3.28 13.46
C GLU A 108 -12.73 2.89 12.15
N LYS A 109 -14.01 3.24 11.96
CA LYS A 109 -14.74 3.01 10.71
C LYS A 109 -14.15 3.79 9.54
N ALA A 110 -13.75 5.04 9.76
CA ALA A 110 -13.08 5.84 8.72
C ALA A 110 -11.70 5.24 8.38
N ALA A 111 -10.92 4.87 9.38
CA ALA A 111 -9.60 4.29 9.21
C ALA A 111 -9.65 2.92 8.53
N ALA A 112 -10.65 2.08 8.83
CA ALA A 112 -10.87 0.82 8.15
C ALA A 112 -11.22 1.01 6.66
N LYS A 113 -11.95 2.08 6.32
CA LYS A 113 -12.38 2.35 4.94
C LYS A 113 -11.31 3.02 4.09
N TYR A 114 -10.53 3.95 4.67
CA TYR A 114 -9.60 4.81 3.92
C TYR A 114 -8.13 4.58 4.27
N GLY A 115 -7.83 3.77 5.28
CA GLY A 115 -6.47 3.39 5.69
C GLY A 115 -5.98 2.08 5.08
N VAL A 116 -6.76 1.43 4.22
CA VAL A 116 -6.26 0.25 3.52
C VAL A 116 -5.07 0.71 2.64
N PRO A 117 -3.91 0.04 2.70
CA PRO A 117 -2.82 0.32 1.77
C PRO A 117 -3.37 0.25 0.35
N TYR A 118 -3.00 1.21 -0.48
CA TYR A 118 -3.21 1.11 -1.92
C TYR A 118 -2.57 -0.22 -2.35
N LYS A 119 -3.42 -1.19 -2.69
CA LYS A 119 -2.98 -2.38 -3.38
C LYS A 119 -2.91 -1.94 -4.84
N PRO A 120 -1.72 -1.75 -5.43
CA PRO A 120 -1.64 -1.58 -6.86
C PRO A 120 -2.44 -2.72 -7.52
N PRO A 121 -3.24 -2.45 -8.57
CA PRO A 121 -3.84 -3.52 -9.36
C PRO A 121 -2.72 -4.49 -9.71
N ALA A 122 -2.87 -5.74 -9.29
CA ALA A 122 -1.76 -6.67 -9.15
C ALA A 122 -0.87 -6.74 -10.40
N LEU A 123 0.41 -7.05 -10.16
CA LEU A 123 1.27 -7.89 -10.99
C LEU A 123 0.53 -9.19 -11.38
N THR A 124 -0.57 -9.09 -12.13
CA THR A 124 -1.36 -10.21 -12.67
C THR A 124 -0.61 -10.89 -13.81
N TYR A 125 0.53 -10.34 -14.25
CA TYR A 125 1.31 -10.85 -15.37
C TYR A 125 2.33 -11.95 -15.02
N LEU A 126 2.56 -12.27 -13.73
CA LEU A 126 3.55 -13.31 -13.35
C LEU A 126 2.96 -14.54 -12.64
N GLN A 127 1.64 -14.74 -12.64
CA GLN A 127 1.01 -16.00 -12.24
C GLN A 127 0.07 -16.60 -13.31
N ALA A 128 -0.03 -16.01 -14.51
CA ALA A 128 -0.82 -16.54 -15.61
C ALA A 128 -0.04 -17.46 -16.58
N SER A 129 1.18 -17.89 -16.22
CA SER A 129 1.94 -18.90 -16.96
C SER A 129 2.31 -20.08 -16.06
N SER A 130 1.29 -20.75 -15.54
CA SER A 130 1.36 -22.14 -15.12
C SER A 130 0.13 -22.85 -15.65
N PRO A 131 0.22 -23.60 -16.76
CA PRO A 131 -0.88 -24.46 -17.18
C PRO A 131 -0.98 -25.61 -16.18
N SER A 132 -2.00 -25.56 -15.32
CA SER A 132 -2.45 -26.72 -14.56
C SER A 132 -3.13 -27.70 -15.52
N GLY A 133 -2.33 -28.54 -16.18
CA GLY A 133 -2.78 -29.74 -16.85
C GLY A 133 -2.35 -30.95 -16.05
N SER A 134 -3.21 -31.40 -15.13
CA SER A 134 -3.12 -32.73 -14.54
C SER A 134 -3.33 -33.78 -15.64
N THR A 135 -2.27 -34.49 -16.01
CA THR A 135 -2.38 -35.76 -16.75
C THR A 135 -1.38 -36.74 -16.16
N GLN A 136 -1.89 -37.53 -15.22
CA GLN A 136 -1.61 -38.95 -15.00
C GLN A 136 -0.22 -39.48 -15.36
N SER A 137 0.58 -39.81 -14.34
CA SER A 137 1.80 -40.61 -14.48
C SER A 137 1.49 -41.96 -15.15
N PRO A 138 2.19 -42.35 -16.24
CA PRO A 138 2.18 -43.73 -16.70
C PRO A 138 3.07 -44.58 -15.80
N GLN A 139 2.54 -45.68 -15.28
CA GLN A 139 3.33 -46.76 -14.67
C GLN A 139 4.36 -47.30 -15.68
N PRO A 140 5.57 -47.71 -15.26
CA PRO A 140 6.46 -48.48 -16.11
C PRO A 140 5.85 -49.86 -16.38
N ALA A 141 5.57 -50.15 -17.64
CA ALA A 141 5.16 -51.46 -18.09
C ALA A 141 6.32 -52.46 -17.90
N LEU A 142 6.05 -53.55 -17.18
CA LEU A 142 6.89 -54.74 -17.14
C LEU A 142 6.98 -55.35 -18.55
N PRO A 143 8.16 -55.81 -19.00
CA PRO A 143 8.28 -56.51 -20.27
C PRO A 143 7.54 -57.87 -20.20
N PRO A 144 6.89 -58.31 -21.29
CA PRO A 144 6.25 -59.62 -21.32
C PRO A 144 7.31 -60.73 -21.27
N THR A 145 7.11 -61.64 -20.31
CA THR A 145 7.73 -62.95 -20.19
C THR A 145 7.50 -63.76 -21.46
N SER A 146 8.58 -64.08 -22.17
CA SER A 146 8.57 -65.14 -23.19
C SER A 146 8.93 -66.45 -22.50
N GLU A 147 7.93 -67.30 -22.32
CA GLU A 147 8.05 -68.71 -21.90
C GLU A 147 7.90 -69.63 -23.15
N PRO A 148 8.13 -70.96 -23.07
CA PRO A 148 9.28 -71.61 -23.71
C PRO A 148 8.91 -72.61 -24.82
N GLU A 149 9.92 -73.40 -25.22
CA GLU A 149 9.89 -74.70 -25.91
C GLU A 149 10.16 -74.76 -27.42
N GLY A 150 11.12 -75.64 -27.77
CA GLY A 150 11.34 -76.10 -29.14
C GLY A 150 12.76 -76.59 -29.45
N GLN A 151 13.27 -77.62 -28.77
CA GLN A 151 14.25 -78.57 -29.34
C GLN A 151 13.62 -79.30 -30.54
N PRO A 152 14.36 -79.84 -31.56
CA PRO A 152 15.36 -80.92 -31.41
C PRO A 152 16.61 -80.81 -32.35
N SER A 153 17.77 -81.33 -31.96
CA SER A 153 18.38 -82.62 -32.36
C SER A 153 18.68 -82.79 -33.86
N GLU A 154 19.95 -82.64 -34.26
CA GLU A 154 20.85 -83.72 -34.78
C GLU A 154 22.27 -83.19 -34.93
#